data_AF-A0A7C5JQB9-F1
#
_entry.id   AF-A0A7C5JQB9-F1
#
_cell.length_a   1.000
_cell.length_b   1.000
_cell.length_c   1.000
_cell.angle_alpha   90.00
_cell.angle_beta   90.00
_cell.angle_gamma   90.00
#
_symmetry.space_group_name_H-M   'P 1'
#
loop_
_entity.id
_entity.type
_entity.pdbx_description
1 polymer ?
#
loop_
_entity_poly.entity_id
_entity_poly.type
_entity_poly.pdbx_seq_one_letter_code
_entity_poly.pdbx_strand_id
1 'polypeptide(L)'
;KVILDIDAPKRKGIGFIIPNERSIEPLVEYEVSIDSVEKMTNIEFFNELLTDDEEEKLESEFDPKKWKISNKLYQKRINDWNKQ
;
A
#
# COMPACT_ATOMS: atom_id res chain seq x y z
N LYS A 1 0.57 -4.91 -4.08
CA LYS A 1 0.47 -5.38 -2.67
C LYS A 1 -0.59 -4.55 -1.97
N VAL A 2 -1.40 -5.15 -1.12
CA VAL A 2 -2.47 -4.46 -0.38
C VAL A 2 -2.31 -4.75 1.11
N ILE A 3 -2.50 -3.75 1.96
CA ILE A 3 -2.36 -3.87 3.43
C ILE A 3 -3.50 -3.12 4.11
N LEU A 4 -4.13 -3.77 5.09
CA LEU A 4 -5.17 -3.20 5.95
C LEU A 4 -4.73 -3.30 7.42
N ASP A 5 -4.89 -2.19 8.15
CA ASP A 5 -4.71 -2.11 9.61
C ASP A 5 -6.06 -1.75 10.22
N ILE A 6 -6.66 -2.70 10.96
CA ILE A 6 -8.00 -2.57 11.58
C ILE A 6 -7.95 -2.23 13.07
N ASP A 7 -6.76 -2.05 13.64
CA ASP A 7 -6.59 -1.79 15.06
C ASP A 7 -7.04 -0.36 15.42
N ALA A 8 -7.89 -0.25 16.43
CA ALA A 8 -8.32 1.03 16.97
C ALA A 8 -7.12 1.76 17.64
N PRO A 9 -7.06 3.11 17.59
CA PRO A 9 -8.07 4.04 17.09
C PRO A 9 -7.84 4.52 15.64
N LYS A 10 -6.84 4.00 14.91
CA LYS A 10 -6.43 4.54 13.61
C LYS A 10 -6.41 3.46 12.53
N ARG A 11 -7.59 3.00 12.16
CA ARG A 11 -7.76 2.11 11.00
C ARG A 11 -7.30 2.79 9.72
N LYS A 12 -6.68 2.03 8.82
CA LYS A 12 -6.13 2.54 7.56
C LYS A 12 -5.88 1.42 6.55
N GLY A 13 -6.14 1.72 5.28
CA GLY A 13 -5.73 0.92 4.13
C GLY A 13 -4.56 1.55 3.38
N ILE A 14 -3.83 0.72 2.63
CA ILE A 14 -2.89 1.18 1.59
C ILE A 14 -2.67 0.11 0.52
N GLY A 15 -2.65 0.55 -0.74
CA GLY A 15 -2.26 -0.24 -1.89
C GLY A 15 -0.87 0.17 -2.41
N PHE A 16 -0.21 -0.77 -3.09
CA PHE A 16 1.03 -0.53 -3.82
C PHE A 16 0.98 -1.21 -5.19
N ILE A 17 1.19 -0.43 -6.25
CA ILE A 17 1.37 -0.93 -7.63
C ILE A 17 2.80 -0.61 -8.05
N ILE A 18 3.63 -1.65 -8.16
CA ILE A 18 5.05 -1.51 -8.45
C ILE A 18 5.33 -2.18 -9.80
N PRO A 19 5.94 -1.47 -10.76
CA PRO A 19 6.39 -2.06 -12.02
C PRO A 19 7.32 -3.25 -11.77
N ASN A 20 7.17 -4.31 -12.55
CA ASN A 20 8.02 -5.51 -12.45
C ASN A 20 9.38 -5.27 -13.13
N GLU A 21 10.12 -4.31 -12.62
CA GLU A 21 11.45 -3.94 -13.09
C GLU A 21 12.28 -3.40 -11.93
N ARG A 22 13.57 -3.20 -12.18
CA ARG A 22 14.46 -2.62 -11.18
C ARG A 22 14.05 -1.17 -10.89
N SER A 23 13.53 -0.94 -9.69
CA SER A 23 13.17 0.40 -9.20
C SER A 23 14.26 0.98 -8.31
N ILE A 24 14.63 2.24 -8.58
CA ILE A 24 15.42 3.07 -7.67
C ILE A 24 14.58 4.06 -6.87
N GLU A 25 13.27 4.15 -7.14
CA GLU A 25 12.39 5.15 -6.54
C GLU A 25 11.91 4.74 -5.13
N PRO A 26 11.76 5.69 -4.19
CA PRO A 26 11.20 5.43 -2.87
C PRO A 26 9.85 4.68 -2.93
N LEU A 27 9.55 3.87 -1.91
CA LEU A 27 8.30 3.09 -1.88
C LEU A 27 7.04 3.97 -1.94
N VAL A 28 7.13 5.20 -1.43
CA VAL A 28 6.03 6.18 -1.41
C VAL A 28 5.55 6.58 -2.81
N GLU A 29 6.39 6.46 -3.84
CA GLU A 29 6.02 6.79 -5.23
C GLU A 29 5.05 5.75 -5.84
N TYR A 30 4.88 4.60 -5.19
CA TYR A 30 4.03 3.51 -5.66
C TYR A 30 2.75 3.35 -4.84
N GLU A 31 2.51 4.25 -3.90
CA GLU A 31 1.34 4.22 -3.02
C GLU A 31 0.08 4.62 -3.78
N VAL A 32 -0.96 3.81 -3.62
CA VAL A 32 -2.28 4.01 -4.22
C VAL A 32 -3.36 3.63 -3.21
N SER A 33 -4.61 4.02 -3.51
CA SER A 33 -5.78 3.52 -2.78
C SER A 33 -5.98 2.02 -3.01
N ILE A 34 -6.71 1.34 -2.14
CA ILE A 34 -7.05 -0.07 -2.33
C ILE A 34 -7.95 -0.20 -3.56
N ASP A 35 -8.96 0.67 -3.71
CA ASP A 35 -9.84 0.75 -4.90
C ASP A 35 -9.05 0.77 -6.22
N SER A 36 -7.92 1.48 -6.25
CA SER A 36 -7.09 1.59 -7.46
C SER A 36 -6.48 0.24 -7.83
N VAL A 37 -6.10 -0.55 -6.84
CA VAL A 37 -5.60 -1.92 -7.03
C VAL A 37 -6.75 -2.83 -7.48
N GLU A 38 -7.90 -2.76 -6.82
CA GLU A 38 -9.08 -3.57 -7.17
C GLU A 38 -9.56 -3.32 -8.58
N LYS A 39 -9.63 -2.06 -8.98
CA LYS A 39 -9.99 -1.67 -10.35
C LYS A 39 -9.03 -2.24 -11.38
N MET A 40 -7.75 -2.37 -11.03
CA MET A 40 -6.73 -2.92 -11.92
C MET A 40 -6.77 -4.45 -11.97
N THR A 41 -7.02 -5.11 -10.82
CA THR A 41 -6.97 -6.57 -10.70
C THR A 41 -8.33 -7.25 -10.87
N ASN A 42 -9.42 -6.49 -10.78
CA ASN A 42 -10.80 -6.96 -10.68
C ASN A 42 -11.00 -7.97 -9.53
N ILE A 43 -10.37 -7.67 -8.38
CA ILE A 43 -10.43 -8.45 -7.14
C ILE A 43 -10.91 -7.50 -6.05
N GLU A 44 -11.90 -7.93 -5.28
CA GLU A 44 -12.42 -7.24 -4.10
C GLU A 44 -11.68 -7.80 -2.86
N PHE A 45 -10.93 -6.95 -2.17
CA PHE A 45 -10.15 -7.28 -0.99
C PHE A 45 -10.96 -6.98 0.27
N PHE A 46 -10.81 -7.80 1.30
CA PHE A 46 -11.35 -7.56 2.65
C PHE A 46 -12.88 -7.35 2.77
N ASN A 47 -13.67 -7.59 1.73
CA ASN A 47 -15.14 -7.50 1.73
C ASN A 47 -15.86 -8.32 2.82
N GLU A 48 -15.26 -9.42 3.29
CA GLU A 48 -15.83 -10.21 4.40
C GLU A 48 -15.45 -9.67 5.80
N LEU A 49 -14.57 -8.66 5.89
CA LEU A 49 -14.01 -8.15 7.14
C LEU A 49 -14.58 -6.79 7.56
N LEU A 50 -15.16 -6.05 6.63
CA LEU A 50 -15.63 -4.67 6.82
C LEU A 50 -17.13 -4.57 6.53
N THR A 51 -17.77 -3.54 7.06
CA THR A 51 -19.09 -3.11 6.57
C THR A 51 -18.92 -2.22 5.34
N ASP A 52 -19.92 -2.16 4.45
CA ASP A 52 -19.88 -1.34 3.22
C ASP A 52 -19.38 0.10 3.48
N ASP A 53 -19.88 0.73 4.55
CA ASP A 53 -19.49 2.09 4.96
C ASP A 53 -18.03 2.22 5.44
N GLU A 54 -17.47 1.16 6.02
CA GLU A 54 -16.08 1.10 6.48
C GLU A 54 -15.14 0.80 5.32
N GLU A 55 -15.54 -0.11 4.44
CA GLU A 55 -14.82 -0.46 3.21
C GLU A 55 -14.65 0.78 2.33
N GLU A 56 -15.74 1.45 1.96
CA GLU A 56 -15.71 2.64 1.10
C GLU A 56 -14.78 3.74 1.66
N LYS A 57 -14.70 3.89 2.98
CA LYS A 57 -13.82 4.87 3.63
C LYS A 57 -12.36 4.43 3.67
N LEU A 58 -12.11 3.16 4.00
CA LEU A 58 -10.74 2.66 4.21
C LEU A 58 -10.02 2.36 2.91
N GLU A 59 -10.77 2.09 1.84
CA GLU A 59 -10.22 1.65 0.56
C GLU A 59 -10.03 2.80 -0.42
N SER A 60 -10.88 3.83 -0.36
CA SER A 60 -10.76 5.04 -1.20
C SER A 60 -9.66 6.00 -0.73
N GLU A 61 -9.38 6.05 0.57
CA GLU A 61 -8.33 6.90 1.14
C GLU A 61 -6.98 6.18 1.20
N PHE A 62 -5.91 6.88 0.81
CA PHE A 62 -4.55 6.51 1.22
C PHE A 62 -3.84 7.76 1.76
N ASP A 63 -3.19 7.62 2.92
CA ASP A 63 -2.37 8.67 3.51
C ASP A 63 -0.96 8.13 3.78
N PRO A 64 0.03 8.52 2.96
CA PRO A 64 1.44 8.13 3.12
C PRO A 64 1.97 8.40 4.53
N LYS A 65 1.49 9.46 5.18
CA LYS A 65 1.99 9.88 6.51
C LYS A 65 1.55 8.93 7.61
N LYS A 66 0.52 8.10 7.38
CA LYS A 66 0.06 7.07 8.32
C LYS A 66 0.97 5.84 8.32
N TRP A 67 1.89 5.73 7.36
CA TRP A 67 2.78 4.58 7.20
C TRP A 67 4.25 4.97 7.40
N LYS A 68 4.93 4.27 8.31
CA LYS A 68 6.34 4.54 8.60
C LYS A 68 7.21 3.87 7.54
N ILE A 69 7.70 4.64 6.58
CA ILE A 69 8.67 4.18 5.58
C ILE A 69 10.10 4.37 6.12
N SER A 70 10.93 3.35 5.99
CA SER A 70 12.31 3.37 6.50
C SER A 70 13.31 3.78 5.43
N ASN A 71 13.93 4.95 5.60
CA ASN A 71 15.03 5.39 4.74
C ASN A 71 16.22 4.39 4.77
N LYS A 72 16.47 3.73 5.90
CA LYS A 72 17.52 2.70 6.01
C LYS A 72 17.24 1.52 5.07
N LEU A 73 15.99 1.06 4.99
CA LEU A 73 15.61 -0.03 4.08
C LEU A 73 15.67 0.41 2.62
N TYR A 74 15.27 1.65 2.32
CA TYR A 74 15.44 2.23 0.99
C TYR A 74 16.91 2.20 0.55
N GLN A 75 17.82 2.75 1.37
CA GLN A 75 19.25 2.73 1.07
C GLN A 75 19.80 1.32 0.91
N LYS A 76 19.38 0.37 1.76
CA LYS A 76 19.78 -1.04 1.64
C LYS A 76 19.33 -1.66 0.31
N ARG A 77 18.09 -1.39 -0.12
CA ARG A 77 17.59 -1.88 -1.42
C ARG A 77 18.43 -1.34 -2.58
N ILE A 78 18.73 -0.04 -2.59
CA ILE A 78 19.51 0.60 -3.65
C ILE A 78 20.95 0.09 -3.68
N ASN A 79 21.58 -0.03 -2.50
CA ASN A 79 23.01 -0.33 -2.41
C ASN A 79 23.34 -1.81 -2.47
N ASP A 80 22.43 -2.70 -2.04
CA ASP A 80 22.72 -4.12 -1.89
C ASP A 80 21.79 -4.98 -2.76
N TRP A 81 20.47 -4.82 -2.62
CA TRP A 81 19.51 -5.76 -3.22
C TRP A 81 19.35 -5.59 -4.73
N ASN A 82 19.39 -4.36 -5.23
CA ASN A 82 19.24 -4.07 -6.66
C ASN A 82 20.50 -4.36 -7.48
N LYS A 83 21.60 -4.79 -6.86
CA LYS A 83 22.87 -5.10 -7.53
C LYS A 83 23.05 -6.58 -7.87
N GLN A 84 22.16 -7.43 -7.36
CA GLN A 84 22.09 -8.85 -7.71
C GLN A 84 21.24 -9.03 -8.97
#